data_AF-V6Z0F7-F1
#
_entry.id   AF-V6Z0F7-F1
#
_cell.length_a   1.000
_cell.length_b   1.000
_cell.length_c   1.000
_cell.angle_alpha   90.00
_cell.angle_beta   90.00
_cell.angle_gamma   90.00
#
_symmetry.space_group_name_H-M   'P 1'
#
loop_
_entity.id
_entity.type
_entity.pdbx_description
1 polymer ?
#
loop_
_entity_poly.entity_id
_entity_poly.type
_entity_poly.pdbx_seq_one_letter_code
_entity_poly.pdbx_strand_id
1 'polypeptide(L)' 'MTSHIFRHTLISILAENKIPLKTIMERVGHADSKTTIQIYTHVTKNMKNEVVDILNVL' A
#
# COMPACT_ATOMS: atom_id res chain seq x y z
N MET A 1 -9.39 18.45 -9.65
CA MET A 1 -9.23 17.09 -9.11
C MET A 1 -9.09 16.14 -10.29
N THR A 2 -7.99 15.41 -10.39
CA THR A 2 -7.72 14.52 -11.54
C THR A 2 -8.03 13.07 -11.17
N SER A 3 -8.25 12.20 -12.17
CA SER A 3 -8.42 10.75 -11.97
C SER A 3 -7.27 10.11 -11.17
N HIS A 4 -6.06 10.70 -11.22
CA HIS A 4 -4.90 10.24 -10.46
C HIS A 4 -5.09 10.41 -8.95
N ILE A 5 -5.67 11.52 -8.49
CA ILE A 5 -5.88 11.75 -7.05
C ILE A 5 -6.81 10.68 -6.46
N PHE A 6 -7.89 10.32 -7.15
CA PHE A 6 -8.79 9.25 -6.70
C PHE A 6 -8.11 7.87 -6.66
N ARG A 7 -7.28 7.55 -7.66
CA ARG A 7 -6.49 6.30 -7.67
C ARG A 7 -5.51 6.26 -6.50
N HIS A 8 -4.85 7.37 -6.20
CA HIS A 8 -3.97 7.48 -5.04
C HIS A 8 -4.73 7.24 -3.73
N THR A 9 -5.85 7.95 -3.52
CA THR A 9 -6.67 7.79 -2.31
C THR A 9 -7.16 6.35 -2.15
N LEU A 10 -7.63 5.71 -3.23
CA LEU A 10 -8.08 4.32 -3.19
C LEU A 10 -6.93 3.37 -2.79
N ILE A 11 -5.74 3.52 -3.38
CA ILE A 11 -4.58 2.68 -3.05
C ILE A 11 -4.17 2.87 -1.58
N SER A 12 -4.16 4.11 -1.09
CA SER A 12 -3.85 4.41 0.31
C SER A 12 -4.83 3.72 1.27
N ILE A 13 -6.14 3.84 1.03
CA ILE A 13 -7.16 3.18 1.87
C ILE A 13 -6.96 1.67 1.88
N LEU A 14 -6.75 1.04 0.71
CA LEU A 14 -6.58 -0.42 0.64
C LEU A 14 -5.29 -0.87 1.37
N ALA A 15 -4.21 -0.09 1.26
CA ALA A 15 -2.95 -0.37 1.94
C ALA A 15 -3.06 -0.21 3.47
N GLU A 16 -3.77 0.81 3.96
CA GLU A 16 -4.06 1.02 5.39
C GLU A 16 -4.86 -0.14 5.98
N ASN A 17 -5.76 -0.73 5.18
CA ASN A 17 -6.55 -1.91 5.55
C ASN A 17 -5.76 -3.23 5.42
N LYS A 18 -4.43 -3.17 5.29
CA LYS A 18 -3.52 -4.33 5.21
C LYS A 18 -3.83 -5.29 4.03
N ILE A 19 -4.49 -4.80 2.97
CA ILE A 19 -4.79 -5.62 1.79
C ILE A 19 -3.49 -5.88 1.02
N PRO A 20 -3.22 -7.12 0.58
CA PRO A 20 -1.98 -7.43 -0.14
C PRO A 20 -1.79 -6.60 -1.40
N LEU A 21 -0.56 -6.14 -1.65
CA LEU A 21 -0.18 -5.37 -2.84
C LEU A 21 -0.65 -6.02 -4.15
N LYS A 22 -0.52 -7.35 -4.27
CA LYS A 22 -0.95 -8.09 -5.47
C LYS A 22 -2.45 -7.89 -5.75
N THR A 23 -3.29 -8.01 -4.74
CA THR A 23 -4.74 -7.80 -4.84
C THR A 23 -5.08 -6.35 -5.21
N ILE A 24 -4.35 -5.38 -4.64
CA ILE A 24 -4.53 -3.97 -4.99
C ILE A 24 -4.17 -3.72 -6.45
N MET A 25 -3.07 -4.29 -6.95
CA MET A 25 -2.63 -4.15 -8.35
C MET A 25 -3.61 -4.79 -9.33
N GLU A 26 -4.16 -5.96 -9.00
CA GLU A 26 -5.24 -6.60 -9.79
C GLU A 26 -6.49 -5.70 -9.86
N ARG A 27 -6.81 -4.98 -8.78
CA ARG A 27 -7.97 -4.09 -8.71
C ARG A 27 -7.81 -2.78 -9.47
N VAL A 28 -6.63 -2.14 -9.38
CA VAL A 28 -6.36 -0.82 -9.99
C VAL A 28 -5.70 -0.90 -11.37
N GLY A 29 -5.37 -2.12 -11.81
CA GLY A 29 -4.69 -2.41 -13.07
C GLY A 29 -3.18 -2.16 -13.01
N HIS A 30 -2.47 -2.80 -13.94
CA HIS A 30 -1.00 -2.77 -14.01
C HIS A 30 -0.42 -1.55 -14.75
N ALA A 31 -1.27 -0.72 -15.37
CA ALA A 31 -0.86 0.42 -16.20
C ALA A 31 0.07 1.40 -15.49
N ASP A 32 -0.08 1.53 -14.16
CA ASP A 32 0.78 2.38 -13.36
C ASP A 32 1.17 1.67 -12.05
N SER A 33 1.81 0.51 -12.25
CA SER A 33 2.32 -0.36 -11.19
C SER A 33 3.33 0.34 -10.29
N LYS A 34 4.18 1.21 -10.86
CA LYS A 34 5.22 1.95 -10.12
C LYS A 34 4.62 2.82 -9.04
N THR A 35 3.61 3.62 -9.38
CA THR A 35 2.93 4.50 -8.43
C THR A 35 2.20 3.69 -7.36
N THR A 36 1.54 2.58 -7.73
CA THR A 36 0.90 1.68 -6.75
C THR A 36 1.90 1.13 -5.74
N ILE A 37 3.05 0.66 -6.21
CA ILE A 37 4.12 0.14 -5.35
C ILE A 37 4.65 1.25 -4.42
N GLN A 38 4.85 2.46 -4.95
CA GLN A 38 5.36 3.59 -4.16
C GLN A 38 4.39 3.99 -3.04
N ILE A 39 3.10 4.14 -3.35
CA ILE A 39 2.08 4.48 -2.36
C ILE A 39 1.97 3.37 -1.31
N TYR A 40 1.86 2.11 -1.74
CA TYR A 40 1.76 0.96 -0.84
C TYR A 40 2.95 0.92 0.11
N THR A 41 4.18 1.01 -0.43
CA THR A 41 5.41 0.98 0.36
C THR A 41 5.47 2.12 1.36
N HIS A 42 5.00 3.31 1.00
CA HIS A 42 4.97 4.46 1.89
C HIS A 42 4.01 4.23 3.06
N VAL A 43 2.77 3.79 2.78
CA VAL A 43 1.73 3.54 3.78
C VAL A 43 2.14 2.41 4.73
N THR A 44 2.69 1.31 4.20
CA THR A 44 3.08 0.15 5.01
C THR A 44 4.47 0.28 5.63
N LYS A 45 5.18 1.40 5.46
CA LYS A 45 6.54 1.57 5.99
C LYS A 45 6.60 1.40 7.50
N ASN A 46 5.59 1.91 8.21
CA ASN A 46 5.52 1.85 9.67
C ASN A 46 5.22 0.43 10.19
N MET A 47 4.57 -0.42 9.38
CA MET A 47 4.29 -1.81 9.74
C MET A 47 5.56 -2.65 9.85
N LYS A 48 6.64 -2.29 9.13
CA LYS A 48 7.93 -2.98 9.27
C LYS A 48 8.49 -2.84 10.69
N ASN A 49 8.32 -1.67 11.31
CA ASN A 49 8.80 -1.44 12.66
C ASN A 49 7.98 -2.26 13.67
N GLU A 50 6.65 -2.33 13.47
CA GLU A 50 5.76 -3.16 14.28
C GLU A 50 6.18 -4.65 14.26
N VAL A 51 6.58 -5.18 13.09
CA VAL A 51 7.08 -6.57 13.00
C VAL A 51 8.41 -6.76 13.75
N VAL A 52 9.32 -5.79 13.67
CA VAL A 52 10.59 -5.84 14.40
C VAL A 52 10.36 -5.81 15.91
N ASP A 53 9.43 -4.97 16.38
CA ASP A 53 9.07 -4.89 17.80
C ASP A 53 8.46 -6.21 18.30
N ILE A 54 7.58 -6.84 17.51
CA ILE A 54 7.01 -8.17 17.83
C ILE A 54 8.11 -9.24 17.94
N LEU A 55 9.07 -9.25 17.00
CA LEU A 55 10.16 -10.23 16.99
C LEU A 55 11.13 -10.06 18.17
N ASN A 56 11.33 -8.83 18.66
CA ASN A 56 12.22 -8.56 19.80
C ASN A 56 11.64 -9.00 21.15
N VAL A 57 10.35 -9.33 21.21
CA VAL A 57 9.65 -9.78 22.44
C VAL A 57 9.55 -11.31 22.53
N LEU A 58 9.90 -12.03 21.45
CA LEU A 58 10.04 -13.49 21.42
C LEU A 58 11.40 -13.93 21.96
#